data_AF-A0A3D1IE00-F1
#
_entry.id   AF-A0A3D1IE00-F1
#
_cell.length_a   1.000
_cell.length_b   1.000
_cell.length_c   1.000
_cell.angle_alpha   90.00
_cell.angle_beta   90.00
_cell.angle_gamma   90.00
#
_symmetry.space_group_name_H-M   'P 1'
#
loop_
_entity.id
_entity.type
_entity.pdbx_description
1 polymer ?
#
loop_
_entity_poly.entity_id
_entity_poly.type
_entity_poly.pdbx_seq_one_letter_code
_entity_poly.pdbx_strand_id
1 'polypeptide(L)'
;MTEDPVTEAPVDPTAIRPFEIAVSDAVLEDLQARLANTRLPDQLEGVEWDYGTELGYLTELITYWRDGFDWREQERQLNEFDQFKTVLDGLDTHFIHQRSAEPNAIPLIITHGWPGSIAEFTKIIGPLTDPVAHGGSAEDAFHVVAPSMPGYRFSDKPRERGFGPEQIAEVGAQLMARLG
;
A
#
# COMPACT_ATOMS: atom_id res chain seq x y z
N MET A 1 41.54 3.07 -25.37
CA MET A 1 40.13 3.13 -25.77
C MET A 1 39.34 3.15 -24.49
N THR A 2 38.93 4.34 -24.06
CA THR A 2 38.04 4.54 -22.91
C THR A 2 36.62 4.28 -23.41
N GLU A 3 35.97 3.25 -22.89
CA GLU A 3 34.53 3.05 -23.12
C GLU A 3 33.78 4.14 -22.35
N ASP A 4 32.92 4.87 -23.06
CA ASP A 4 32.01 5.84 -22.46
C ASP A 4 31.03 5.11 -21.53
N PRO A 5 30.63 5.70 -20.39
CA PRO A 5 29.63 5.12 -19.54
C PRO A 5 28.30 5.06 -20.30
N VAL A 6 27.68 3.87 -20.30
CA VAL A 6 26.32 3.69 -20.81
C VAL A 6 25.39 4.52 -19.94
N THR A 7 25.07 5.73 -20.38
CA THR A 7 24.02 6.55 -19.78
C THR A 7 22.70 5.84 -20.03
N GLU A 8 22.16 5.21 -19.00
CA GLU A 8 20.84 4.59 -19.02
C GLU A 8 19.83 5.65 -19.48
N ALA A 9 19.07 5.35 -20.53
CA ALA A 9 18.08 6.29 -21.07
C ALA A 9 17.08 6.65 -19.96
N PRO A 10 16.62 7.92 -19.87
CA PRO A 10 15.67 8.32 -18.85
C PRO A 10 14.41 7.47 -18.97
N VAL A 11 14.08 6.72 -17.91
CA VAL A 11 12.87 5.91 -17.83
C VAL A 11 11.67 6.84 -18.01
N ASP A 12 10.82 6.55 -18.99
CA ASP A 12 9.57 7.28 -19.20
C ASP A 12 8.72 7.18 -17.91
N PRO A 13 8.46 8.30 -17.21
CA PRO A 13 7.72 8.26 -15.96
C PRO A 13 6.26 7.82 -16.15
N THR A 14 5.74 7.89 -17.38
CA THR A 14 4.39 7.41 -17.72
C THR A 14 4.35 5.91 -18.00
N ALA A 15 5.50 5.24 -18.12
CA ALA A 15 5.55 3.79 -18.18
C ALA A 15 5.10 3.17 -16.85
N ILE A 16 4.62 1.93 -16.92
CA ILE A 16 4.35 1.12 -15.73
C ILE A 16 5.68 0.49 -15.31
N ARG A 17 6.14 0.80 -14.10
CA ARG A 17 7.45 0.40 -13.58
C ARG A 17 7.27 -0.53 -12.38
N PRO A 18 7.98 -1.67 -12.30
CA PRO A 18 7.96 -2.49 -11.09
C PRO A 18 8.35 -1.70 -9.85
N PHE A 19 7.74 -2.04 -8.72
CA PHE A 19 8.00 -1.43 -7.43
C PHE A 19 8.17 -2.51 -6.37
N GLU A 20 9.14 -2.32 -5.49
CA GLU A 20 9.38 -3.19 -4.33
C GLU A 20 9.47 -2.31 -3.09
N ILE A 21 8.80 -2.72 -2.02
CA ILE A 21 8.90 -2.04 -0.73
C ILE A 21 10.25 -2.39 -0.11
N ALA A 22 11.08 -1.37 0.08
CA ALA A 22 12.39 -1.52 0.72
C ALA A 22 12.62 -0.38 1.72
N VAL A 23 12.13 -0.57 2.95
CA VAL A 23 12.35 0.39 4.04
C VAL A 23 13.78 0.20 4.58
N SER A 24 14.56 1.27 4.66
CA SER A 24 15.93 1.20 5.18
C SER A 24 15.96 0.88 6.68
N ASP A 25 16.98 0.14 7.14
CA ASP A 25 17.18 -0.14 8.57
C ASP A 25 17.20 1.13 9.43
N ALA A 26 17.78 2.22 8.93
CA ALA A 26 17.81 3.51 9.65
C ALA A 26 16.41 4.06 10.00
N VAL A 27 15.40 3.80 9.16
CA VAL A 27 14.01 4.20 9.45
C VAL A 27 13.40 3.32 10.53
N LEU A 28 13.72 2.02 10.53
CA LEU A 28 13.25 1.08 11.55
C LEU A 28 13.93 1.35 12.90
N GLU A 29 15.22 1.69 12.90
CA GLU A 29 15.95 2.11 14.09
C GLU A 29 15.38 3.40 14.69
N ASP A 30 15.09 4.41 13.86
CA ASP A 30 14.44 5.65 14.31
C ASP A 30 13.05 5.37 14.90
N LEU A 31 12.25 4.51 14.27
CA LEU A 31 10.95 4.07 14.82
C LEU A 31 11.13 3.43 16.20
N GLN A 32 12.05 2.49 16.34
CA GLN A 32 12.32 1.79 17.60
C GLN A 32 12.75 2.76 18.70
N ALA A 33 13.63 3.71 18.38
CA ALA A 33 14.05 4.76 19.32
C ALA A 33 12.87 5.63 19.77
N ARG A 34 11.94 5.98 18.88
CA ARG A 34 10.74 6.75 19.23
C ARG A 34 9.79 5.95 20.12
N LEU A 35 9.53 4.70 19.79
CA LEU A 35 8.68 3.81 20.60
C LEU A 35 9.24 3.67 22.02
N ALA A 36 10.55 3.43 22.15
CA ALA A 36 11.23 3.29 23.45
C ALA A 36 11.18 4.55 24.32
N ASN A 37 11.18 5.73 23.70
CA ASN A 37 11.18 7.02 24.41
C ASN A 37 9.79 7.67 24.50
N THR A 38 8.72 6.90 24.27
CA THR A 38 7.35 7.45 24.30
C THR A 38 6.98 7.90 25.71
N ARG A 39 6.61 9.19 25.86
CA ARG A 39 6.00 9.72 27.09
C ARG A 39 4.48 9.59 27.00
N LEU A 40 3.92 8.57 27.65
CA LEU A 40 2.48 8.33 27.68
C LEU A 40 1.73 9.41 28.50
N PRO A 41 0.48 9.73 28.15
CA PRO A 41 -0.38 10.61 28.94
C PRO A 41 -0.92 9.88 30.19
N ASP A 42 -1.56 10.62 31.08
CA ASP A 42 -2.40 10.08 32.15
C ASP A 42 -3.82 9.74 31.65
N GLN A 43 -4.56 8.94 32.42
CA GLN A 43 -5.94 8.56 32.14
C GLN A 43 -6.78 8.58 33.42
N LEU A 44 -8.03 9.04 33.31
CA LEU A 44 -9.01 8.97 34.40
C LEU A 44 -9.39 7.51 34.71
N GLU A 45 -9.60 7.20 35.99
CA GLU A 45 -10.02 5.86 36.37
C GLU A 45 -11.45 5.55 35.88
N GLY A 46 -11.67 4.33 35.38
CA GLY A 46 -13.00 3.81 35.03
C GLY A 46 -13.63 4.37 33.75
N VAL A 47 -12.88 5.11 32.90
CA VAL A 47 -13.41 5.66 31.64
C VAL A 47 -13.25 4.76 30.41
N GLU A 48 -12.47 3.67 30.53
CA GLU A 48 -12.19 2.72 29.44
C GLU A 48 -11.92 3.43 28.10
N TRP A 49 -12.79 3.26 27.10
CA TRP A 49 -12.67 3.84 25.76
C TRP A 49 -13.51 5.11 25.52
N ASP A 50 -14.22 5.61 26.53
CA ASP A 50 -15.21 6.69 26.37
C ASP A 50 -14.60 8.01 25.85
N TYR A 51 -13.29 8.21 26.10
CA TYR A 51 -12.56 9.43 25.70
C TYR A 51 -11.46 9.17 24.66
N GLY A 52 -11.51 8.02 23.98
CA GLY A 52 -10.53 7.63 22.97
C GLY A 52 -9.80 6.34 23.34
N THR A 53 -8.58 6.18 22.84
CA THR A 53 -7.80 4.96 23.07
C THR A 53 -7.45 4.80 24.54
N GLU A 54 -7.83 3.65 25.10
CA GLU A 54 -7.53 3.27 26.48
C GLU A 54 -6.00 3.09 26.65
N LEU A 55 -5.47 3.63 27.75
CA LEU A 55 -4.04 3.77 28.03
C LEU A 55 -3.34 2.42 28.26
N GLY A 56 -3.99 1.50 28.97
CA GLY A 56 -3.49 0.13 29.13
C GLY A 56 -3.31 -0.56 27.78
N TYR A 57 -4.34 -0.54 26.94
CA TYR A 57 -4.30 -1.08 25.59
C TYR A 57 -3.23 -0.42 24.72
N LEU A 58 -3.14 0.92 24.73
CA LEU A 58 -2.11 1.63 23.97
C LEU A 58 -0.69 1.25 24.44
N THR A 59 -0.50 1.10 25.75
CA THR A 59 0.78 0.69 26.34
C THR A 59 1.16 -0.73 25.89
N GLU A 60 0.21 -1.66 25.91
CA GLU A 60 0.41 -3.03 25.41
C GLU A 60 0.73 -3.04 23.91
N LEU A 61 0.00 -2.26 23.10
CA LEU A 61 0.22 -2.16 21.67
C LEU A 61 1.60 -1.57 21.33
N ILE A 62 2.03 -0.50 22.00
CA ILE A 62 3.37 0.08 21.84
C ILE A 62 4.45 -0.92 22.24
N THR A 63 4.23 -1.67 23.33
CA THR A 63 5.16 -2.70 23.80
C THR A 63 5.31 -3.80 22.76
N TYR A 64 4.21 -4.33 22.23
CA TYR A 64 4.25 -5.33 21.16
C TYR A 64 4.91 -4.77 19.89
N TRP A 65 4.59 -3.54 19.49
CA TRP A 65 5.17 -2.93 18.31
C TRP A 65 6.70 -2.78 18.42
N ARG A 66 7.20 -2.40 19.60
CA ARG A 66 8.63 -2.29 19.88
C ARG A 66 9.31 -3.66 19.89
N ASP A 67 8.76 -4.60 20.65
CA ASP A 67 9.50 -5.79 21.07
C ASP A 67 9.16 -7.07 20.29
N GLY A 68 8.02 -7.10 19.58
CA GLY A 68 7.49 -8.33 18.95
C GLY A 68 7.03 -8.19 17.51
N PHE A 69 6.75 -6.98 17.02
CA PHE A 69 6.30 -6.78 15.64
C PHE A 69 7.49 -6.84 14.66
N ASP A 70 7.41 -7.77 13.70
CA ASP A 70 8.42 -7.93 12.65
C ASP A 70 7.98 -7.20 11.37
N TRP A 71 8.52 -5.99 11.15
CA TRP A 71 8.31 -5.25 9.90
C TRP A 71 8.84 -6.00 8.67
N ARG A 72 9.97 -6.69 8.78
CA ARG A 72 10.58 -7.39 7.63
C ARG A 72 9.70 -8.54 7.16
N GLU A 73 8.99 -9.18 8.08
CA GLU A 73 7.96 -10.16 7.72
C GLU A 73 6.79 -9.52 6.97
N GLN A 74 6.28 -8.37 7.44
CA GLN A 74 5.18 -7.68 6.74
C GLN A 74 5.60 -7.15 5.37
N GLU A 75 6.83 -6.63 5.26
CA GLU A 75 7.43 -6.16 4.01
C GLU A 75 7.55 -7.31 2.99
N ARG A 76 8.04 -8.48 3.41
CA ARG A 76 8.07 -9.68 2.56
C ARG A 76 6.68 -10.06 2.07
N GLN A 77 5.70 -10.16 2.97
CA GLN A 77 4.32 -10.52 2.61
C GLN A 77 3.70 -9.52 1.63
N LEU A 78 3.94 -8.22 1.80
CA LEU A 78 3.44 -7.21 0.86
C LEU A 78 4.14 -7.29 -0.50
N ASN A 79 5.43 -7.64 -0.53
CA ASN A 79 6.19 -7.84 -1.76
C ASN A 79 5.90 -9.17 -2.48
N GLU A 80 5.03 -10.04 -1.93
CA GLU A 80 4.49 -11.19 -2.68
C GLU A 80 3.51 -10.76 -3.78
N PHE A 81 2.96 -9.54 -3.70
CA PHE A 81 2.08 -8.98 -4.72
C PHE A 81 2.85 -8.25 -5.81
N ASP A 82 2.34 -8.35 -7.04
CA ASP A 82 2.86 -7.60 -8.19
C ASP A 82 2.57 -6.10 -8.02
N GLN A 83 3.57 -5.34 -7.59
CA GLN A 83 3.47 -3.89 -7.31
C GLN A 83 4.15 -3.05 -8.39
N PHE A 84 3.56 -1.90 -8.68
CA PHE A 84 4.03 -0.99 -9.73
C PHE A 84 3.86 0.47 -9.35
N LYS A 85 4.59 1.34 -10.05
CA LYS A 85 4.38 2.78 -10.08
C LYS A 85 4.24 3.31 -11.50
N THR A 86 3.45 4.37 -11.65
CA THR A 86 3.33 5.12 -12.91
C THR A 86 2.84 6.54 -12.65
N VAL A 87 3.24 7.51 -13.48
CA VAL A 87 2.80 8.91 -13.32
C VAL A 87 1.41 9.13 -13.91
N LEU A 88 0.47 9.53 -13.06
CA LEU A 88 -0.92 9.87 -13.39
C LEU A 88 -1.22 11.24 -12.81
N ASP A 89 -1.74 12.15 -13.64
CA ASP A 89 -2.01 13.55 -13.24
C ASP A 89 -0.81 14.22 -12.52
N GLY A 90 0.41 13.94 -12.98
CA GLY A 90 1.64 14.47 -12.38
C GLY A 90 2.05 13.85 -11.03
N LEU A 91 1.37 12.80 -10.57
CA LEU A 91 1.66 12.06 -9.34
C LEU A 91 2.24 10.68 -9.64
N ASP A 92 3.39 10.34 -9.05
CA ASP A 92 3.93 8.98 -9.13
C ASP A 92 3.08 8.03 -8.26
N THR A 93 2.12 7.38 -8.90
CA THR A 93 1.04 6.59 -8.27
C THR A 93 1.46 5.14 -8.13
N HIS A 94 1.40 4.62 -6.91
CA HIS A 94 1.63 3.22 -6.60
C HIS A 94 0.33 2.40 -6.69
N PHE A 95 0.44 1.16 -7.17
CA PHE A 95 -0.66 0.20 -7.19
C PHE A 95 -0.16 -1.24 -7.19
N ILE A 96 -0.95 -2.14 -6.63
CA ILE A 96 -0.87 -3.58 -6.90
C ILE A 96 -1.65 -3.85 -8.19
N HIS A 97 -1.12 -4.71 -9.07
CA HIS A 97 -1.85 -5.27 -10.20
C HIS A 97 -1.63 -6.79 -10.27
N GLN A 98 -2.51 -7.52 -9.58
CA GLN A 98 -2.45 -8.98 -9.53
C GLN A 98 -3.37 -9.57 -10.61
N ARG A 99 -2.79 -10.25 -11.59
CA ARG A 99 -3.58 -10.89 -12.65
C ARG A 99 -4.01 -12.29 -12.25
N SER A 100 -5.30 -12.59 -12.44
CA SER A 100 -5.77 -13.98 -12.51
C SER A 100 -5.10 -14.77 -13.63
N ALA A 101 -4.97 -16.09 -13.42
CA ALA A 101 -4.65 -17.06 -14.46
C ALA A 101 -5.84 -17.31 -15.42
N GLU A 102 -7.06 -16.99 -15.00
CA GLU A 102 -8.26 -17.14 -15.82
C GLU A 102 -8.31 -16.03 -16.89
N PRO A 103 -8.34 -16.38 -18.19
CA PRO A 103 -8.22 -15.40 -19.28
C PRO A 103 -9.43 -14.47 -19.42
N ASN A 104 -10.57 -14.85 -18.85
CA ASN A 104 -11.82 -14.08 -18.90
C ASN A 104 -12.13 -13.40 -17.56
N ALA A 105 -11.15 -13.32 -16.65
CA ALA A 105 -11.33 -12.69 -15.35
C ALA A 105 -11.74 -11.22 -15.50
N ILE A 106 -12.66 -10.76 -14.65
CA ILE A 106 -13.19 -9.39 -14.73
C ILE A 106 -12.15 -8.41 -14.16
N PRO A 107 -11.76 -7.33 -14.87
CA PRO A 107 -10.92 -6.30 -14.29
C PRO A 107 -11.65 -5.58 -13.15
N LEU A 108 -11.06 -5.55 -11.96
CA LEU A 108 -11.61 -4.95 -10.75
C LEU A 108 -10.61 -4.01 -10.11
N ILE A 109 -11.00 -2.74 -9.98
CA ILE A 109 -10.28 -1.77 -9.15
C ILE A 109 -10.87 -1.74 -7.74
N ILE A 110 -10.03 -1.90 -6.72
CA ILE A 110 -10.43 -1.83 -5.30
C ILE A 110 -9.67 -0.68 -4.64
N THR A 111 -10.40 0.28 -4.09
CA THR A 111 -9.82 1.49 -3.48
C THR A 111 -10.04 1.45 -1.97
N HIS A 112 -8.98 1.69 -1.19
CA HIS A 112 -9.08 1.78 0.27
C HIS A 112 -9.61 3.16 0.70
N GLY A 113 -9.87 3.35 1.98
CA GLY A 113 -10.29 4.65 2.55
C GLY A 113 -9.24 5.25 3.49
N TRP A 114 -9.70 6.15 4.37
CA TRP A 114 -8.96 6.61 5.54
C TRP A 114 -9.55 5.97 6.80
N PRO A 115 -8.74 5.50 7.78
CA PRO A 115 -7.27 5.53 7.87
C PRO A 115 -6.59 4.31 7.22
N GLY A 116 -7.13 3.86 6.08
CA GLY A 116 -6.79 2.59 5.46
C GLY A 116 -5.58 2.58 4.53
N SER A 117 -5.31 1.40 3.95
CA SER A 117 -4.31 1.20 2.90
C SER A 117 -4.46 -0.12 2.15
N ILE A 118 -3.67 -0.29 1.07
CA ILE A 118 -3.58 -1.54 0.28
C ILE A 118 -3.33 -2.81 1.10
N ALA A 119 -2.75 -2.69 2.31
CA ALA A 119 -2.53 -3.82 3.22
C ALA A 119 -3.84 -4.52 3.66
N GLU A 120 -4.98 -3.84 3.59
CA GLU A 120 -6.30 -4.43 3.87
C GLU A 120 -6.67 -5.53 2.89
N PHE A 121 -6.12 -5.48 1.67
CA PHE A 121 -6.53 -6.37 0.58
C PHE A 121 -5.72 -7.68 0.53
N THR A 122 -4.68 -7.79 1.36
CA THR A 122 -3.77 -8.95 1.42
C THR A 122 -4.49 -10.29 1.52
N LYS A 123 -5.63 -10.34 2.22
CA LYS A 123 -6.42 -11.55 2.43
C LYS A 123 -7.45 -11.84 1.33
N ILE A 124 -7.78 -10.87 0.48
CA ILE A 124 -8.83 -11.01 -0.54
C ILE A 124 -8.27 -11.09 -1.96
N ILE A 125 -7.06 -10.58 -2.21
CA ILE A 125 -6.45 -10.61 -3.56
C ILE A 125 -6.34 -12.06 -4.07
N GLY A 126 -5.74 -12.97 -3.29
CA GLY A 126 -5.60 -14.38 -3.67
C GLY A 126 -6.94 -15.04 -4.06
N PRO A 127 -7.95 -15.07 -3.17
CA PRO A 127 -9.26 -15.61 -3.49
C PRO A 127 -9.97 -14.97 -4.69
N LEU A 128 -9.76 -13.68 -4.95
CA LEU A 128 -10.34 -13.00 -6.12
C LEU A 128 -9.61 -13.34 -7.41
N THR A 129 -8.28 -13.51 -7.37
CA THR A 129 -7.47 -13.79 -8.56
C THR A 129 -7.39 -15.27 -8.90
N ASP A 130 -7.51 -16.16 -7.91
CA ASP A 130 -7.48 -17.62 -8.06
C ASP A 130 -8.59 -18.28 -7.23
N PRO A 131 -9.87 -18.05 -7.57
CA PRO A 131 -10.98 -18.60 -6.79
C PRO A 131 -10.96 -20.13 -6.69
N VAL A 132 -10.44 -20.84 -7.71
CA VAL A 132 -10.39 -22.31 -7.72
C VAL A 132 -9.48 -22.85 -6.61
N ALA A 133 -8.30 -22.26 -6.40
CA ALA A 133 -7.41 -22.63 -5.30
C ALA A 133 -8.02 -22.35 -3.91
N HIS A 134 -9.03 -21.49 -3.85
CA HIS A 134 -9.72 -21.06 -2.64
C HIS A 134 -11.15 -21.61 -2.50
N GLY A 135 -11.55 -22.58 -3.34
CA GLY A 135 -12.84 -23.29 -3.22
C GLY A 135 -14.03 -22.62 -3.92
N GLY A 136 -13.80 -21.59 -4.74
CA GLY A 136 -14.76 -20.95 -5.63
C GLY A 136 -14.72 -21.48 -7.07
N SER A 137 -15.39 -20.78 -7.98
CA SER A 137 -15.47 -21.11 -9.41
C SER A 137 -14.55 -20.23 -10.25
N ALA A 138 -13.97 -20.78 -11.32
CA ALA A 138 -13.13 -20.03 -12.26
C ALA A 138 -13.86 -18.83 -12.92
N GLU A 139 -15.18 -18.93 -13.09
CA GLU A 139 -16.01 -17.86 -13.66
C GLU A 139 -16.15 -16.63 -12.74
N ASP A 140 -15.81 -16.76 -11.45
CA ASP A 140 -15.84 -15.68 -10.47
C ASP A 140 -14.48 -14.96 -10.32
N ALA A 141 -13.53 -15.22 -11.23
CA ALA A 141 -12.19 -14.67 -11.14
C ALA A 141 -12.10 -13.19 -11.55
N PHE A 142 -11.17 -12.46 -10.91
CA PHE A 142 -10.87 -11.05 -11.18
C PHE A 142 -9.39 -10.82 -11.48
N HIS A 143 -9.09 -9.89 -12.38
CA HIS A 143 -7.79 -9.20 -12.37
C HIS A 143 -7.91 -8.04 -11.37
N VAL A 144 -7.10 -8.03 -10.31
CA VAL A 144 -7.24 -7.05 -9.22
C VAL A 144 -6.23 -5.93 -9.38
N VAL A 145 -6.72 -4.70 -9.40
CA VAL A 145 -5.93 -3.46 -9.33
C VAL A 145 -6.23 -2.76 -8.02
N ALA A 146 -5.23 -2.55 -7.17
CA ALA A 146 -5.39 -1.87 -5.88
C ALA A 146 -4.41 -0.70 -5.75
N PRO A 147 -4.82 0.51 -6.16
CA PRO A 147 -3.98 1.69 -6.02
C PRO A 147 -3.87 2.14 -4.56
N SER A 148 -2.70 2.66 -4.19
CA SER A 148 -2.59 3.57 -3.05
C SER A 148 -3.16 4.91 -3.48
N MET A 149 -4.17 5.41 -2.76
CA MET A 149 -4.78 6.70 -3.07
C MET A 149 -3.72 7.83 -3.10
N PRO A 150 -3.91 8.89 -3.91
CA PRO A 150 -3.04 10.07 -3.88
C PRO A 150 -2.80 10.58 -2.45
N GLY A 151 -1.52 10.65 -2.05
CA GLY A 151 -1.09 11.03 -0.70
C GLY A 151 -1.04 9.91 0.34
N TYR A 152 -1.30 8.67 -0.04
CA TYR A 152 -1.26 7.51 0.85
C TYR A 152 -0.07 6.59 0.53
N ARG A 153 0.58 6.11 1.59
CA ARG A 153 1.64 5.09 1.56
C ARG A 153 2.74 5.40 0.54
N PHE A 154 2.72 4.72 -0.60
CA PHE A 154 3.78 4.74 -1.62
C PHE A 154 3.42 5.62 -2.84
N SER A 155 2.21 6.21 -2.86
CA SER A 155 1.80 7.20 -3.85
C SER A 155 2.21 8.60 -3.43
N ASP A 156 2.62 9.42 -4.40
CA ASP A 156 2.87 10.84 -4.17
C ASP A 156 1.63 11.56 -3.64
N LYS A 157 1.85 12.60 -2.83
CA LYS A 157 0.79 13.51 -2.38
C LYS A 157 0.55 14.63 -3.38
N PRO A 158 -0.69 15.09 -3.54
CA PRO A 158 -1.00 16.29 -4.31
C PRO A 158 -0.18 17.50 -3.86
N ARG A 159 0.26 18.32 -4.83
CA ARG A 159 1.05 19.54 -4.59
C ARG A 159 0.20 20.82 -4.57
N GLU A 160 -1.01 20.73 -5.10
CA GLU A 160 -1.95 21.84 -5.21
C GLU A 160 -3.21 21.58 -4.38
N ARG A 161 -3.96 22.65 -4.11
CA ARG A 161 -5.23 22.58 -3.37
C ARG A 161 -6.32 21.99 -4.27
N GLY A 162 -7.34 21.41 -3.64
CA GLY A 162 -8.55 20.97 -4.35
C GLY A 162 -8.46 19.57 -4.96
N PHE A 163 -7.47 18.77 -4.56
CA PHE A 163 -7.40 17.35 -4.94
C PHE A 163 -8.38 16.53 -4.10
N GLY A 164 -9.61 16.45 -4.58
CA GLY A 164 -10.75 15.79 -3.95
C GLY A 164 -11.14 14.46 -4.62
N PRO A 165 -12.30 13.91 -4.26
CA PRO A 165 -12.79 12.64 -4.79
C PRO A 165 -12.84 12.56 -6.31
N GLU A 166 -13.16 13.66 -7.00
CA GLU A 166 -13.23 13.71 -8.46
C GLU A 166 -11.86 13.51 -9.11
N GLN A 167 -10.81 14.15 -8.58
CA GLN A 167 -9.44 13.95 -9.08
C GLN A 167 -8.93 12.53 -8.79
N ILE A 168 -9.30 11.97 -7.64
CA ILE A 168 -8.95 10.58 -7.30
C ILE A 168 -9.63 9.61 -8.27
N ALA A 169 -10.91 9.85 -8.60
CA ALA A 169 -11.64 9.04 -9.59
C ALA A 169 -11.00 9.14 -10.97
N GLU A 170 -10.57 10.34 -11.39
CA GLU A 170 -9.86 10.55 -12.65
C GLU A 170 -8.50 9.80 -12.69
N VAL A 171 -7.72 9.83 -11.60
CA VAL A 171 -6.50 9.02 -11.48
C VAL A 171 -6.82 7.53 -11.62
N GLY A 172 -7.89 7.04 -10.98
CA GLY A 172 -8.33 5.66 -11.11
C GLY A 172 -8.75 5.30 -12.55
N ALA A 173 -9.49 6.17 -13.22
CA ALA A 173 -9.90 5.97 -14.61
C ALA A 173 -8.68 5.94 -15.56
N GLN A 174 -7.73 6.86 -15.40
CA GLN A 174 -6.49 6.87 -16.18
C GLN A 174 -5.63 5.62 -15.91
N LEU A 175 -5.56 5.16 -14.66
CA LEU A 175 -4.85 3.93 -14.30
C LEU A 175 -5.44 2.73 -15.05
N MET A 176 -6.76 2.54 -14.95
CA MET A 176 -7.43 1.42 -15.62
C MET A 176 -7.28 1.53 -17.15
N ALA A 177 -7.46 2.72 -17.73
CA ALA A 177 -7.27 2.93 -19.17
C ALA A 177 -5.83 2.62 -19.65
N ARG A 178 -4.82 2.87 -18.80
CA ARG A 178 -3.41 2.55 -19.10
C ARG A 178 -3.14 1.04 -19.03
N LEU A 179 -3.88 0.31 -18.21
CA LEU A 179 -3.76 -1.15 -18.05
C LEU A 179 -4.48 -1.93 -19.16
N GLY A 180 -5.42 -1.29 -19.87
CA GLY A 180 -6.22 -1.88 -20.95
C GLY A 180 -7.57 -2.43 -20.47
#